data_AF-A0A7X8SQ97-F1
#
_entry.id   AF-A0A7X8SQ97-F1
#
_cell.length_a   1.000
_cell.length_b   1.000
_cell.length_c   1.000
_cell.angle_alpha   90.00
_cell.angle_beta   90.00
_cell.angle_gamma   90.00
#
_symmetry.space_group_name_H-M   'P 1'
#
loop_
_entity.id
_entity.type
_entity.pdbx_description
1 polymer ?
#
loop_
_entity_poly.entity_id
_entity_poly.type
_entity_poly.pdbx_seq_one_letter_code
_entity_poly.pdbx_strand_id
1 'polypeptide(L)'
;MQIRLLPITVLFLISFYSFSKAQGLQLKQNTIESRTFALLIGTDKYDGKPDWVDLNNPVYDAETVGAILEEDMGYNTEILRNPTSNQILSTLIRYHKVLKANDRFFLFVAGHGDYDDQIFDDGFIVAKDSKPLADDINRKTYISYNTLNSLINKLPAKQVLVVLDVCFSGSFNEKMKNYRSAYRSNIYDELEAVQFAERKLKLTTRSVITSGGLEPVLDGVKGHHSPFAYKFIEALRVLPSQKSVITGSDLYSYVSRMESQPVVGHFGDHEPGADYILGVSNSKAGIVLKKEYTPSVEDFRSRSSIPTYALGKVYDLSNNELLPAKYYTQILSEPSFNELQESIGVYKNYPELTLKVEKVNIKGKEWYRLLTGGYNDRSYADKQLQSLKKKYPQDKHIQGAFIKSSQLPTNDNIELNEIYNTDLILQDFSGYGIQIFSDTSLVYSLTKARVYNDKQLGTPYIQKSHVKGKTYYRVILNHYATKEDAVKYQQYIKSHTEDINLKGAFLRTY
;
A
#
# COMPACT_ATOMS: atom_id res chain seq x y z
N MET A 1 -63.55 -66.07 36.48
CA MET A 1 -63.38 -65.14 37.63
C MET A 1 -62.65 -63.89 37.14
N GLN A 2 -62.67 -62.79 37.89
CA GLN A 2 -61.97 -61.51 37.62
C GLN A 2 -60.42 -61.70 37.52
N ILE A 3 -59.57 -60.76 37.02
CA ILE A 3 -59.71 -59.31 36.80
C ILE A 3 -58.82 -58.80 35.61
N ARG A 4 -58.88 -57.49 35.27
CA ARG A 4 -58.12 -56.82 34.16
C ARG A 4 -56.69 -56.39 34.53
N LEU A 5 -55.86 -56.07 33.52
CA LEU A 5 -55.16 -54.77 33.38
C LEU A 5 -54.65 -54.52 31.93
N LEU A 6 -54.22 -53.29 31.60
CA LEU A 6 -54.00 -52.81 30.22
C LEU A 6 -52.52 -52.84 29.76
N PRO A 7 -52.25 -52.95 28.44
CA PRO A 7 -50.99 -52.52 27.83
C PRO A 7 -50.95 -51.00 27.59
N ILE A 8 -49.75 -50.41 27.60
CA ILE A 8 -49.52 -48.97 27.37
C ILE A 8 -49.18 -48.71 25.90
N THR A 9 -49.80 -47.70 25.30
CA THR A 9 -49.48 -47.19 23.95
C THR A 9 -48.40 -46.12 23.98
N VAL A 10 -47.46 -46.16 23.03
CA VAL A 10 -46.61 -45.02 22.64
C VAL A 10 -46.77 -44.80 21.15
N LEU A 11 -47.08 -43.56 20.75
CA LEU A 11 -47.29 -43.17 19.37
C LEU A 11 -45.96 -42.74 18.73
N PHE A 12 -45.68 -43.19 17.51
CA PHE A 12 -44.65 -42.60 16.65
C PHE A 12 -45.29 -42.08 15.37
N LEU A 13 -45.18 -40.76 15.16
CA LEU A 13 -45.62 -40.06 13.96
C LEU A 13 -44.38 -39.60 13.19
N ILE A 14 -44.13 -40.19 12.02
CA ILE A 14 -43.17 -39.68 11.04
C ILE A 14 -43.91 -39.59 9.71
N SER A 15 -43.98 -38.38 9.15
CA SER A 15 -44.70 -38.08 7.92
C SER A 15 -43.88 -38.41 6.67
N PHE A 16 -44.58 -38.81 5.60
CA PHE A 16 -43.99 -38.95 4.27
C PHE A 16 -43.53 -37.59 3.73
N TYR A 17 -42.39 -37.57 3.04
CA TYR A 17 -42.11 -36.59 1.98
C TYR A 17 -41.46 -37.29 0.78
N SER A 18 -41.89 -36.90 -0.42
CA SER A 18 -41.52 -37.56 -1.68
C SER A 18 -40.10 -37.24 -2.13
N PHE A 19 -39.34 -38.27 -2.53
CA PHE A 19 -38.05 -38.07 -3.19
C PHE A 19 -38.25 -37.50 -4.60
N SER A 20 -37.99 -36.20 -4.75
CA SER A 20 -37.80 -35.57 -6.07
C SER A 20 -36.31 -35.58 -6.44
N LYS A 21 -35.99 -35.86 -7.72
CA LYS A 21 -34.61 -35.93 -8.20
C LYS A 21 -33.95 -34.54 -8.25
N ALA A 22 -33.21 -34.19 -7.22
CA ALA A 22 -32.17 -33.16 -7.33
C ALA A 22 -30.93 -33.76 -8.01
N GLN A 23 -30.54 -33.25 -9.18
CA GLN A 23 -29.20 -33.48 -9.71
C GLN A 23 -28.21 -32.65 -8.88
N GLY A 24 -27.70 -33.24 -7.81
CA GLY A 24 -26.63 -32.65 -7.01
C GLY A 24 -25.38 -32.49 -7.88
N LEU A 25 -25.08 -31.24 -8.27
CA LEU A 25 -23.83 -30.90 -8.95
C LEU A 25 -22.66 -31.29 -8.06
N GLN A 26 -21.87 -32.26 -8.53
CA GLN A 26 -20.75 -32.82 -7.80
C GLN A 26 -19.62 -31.78 -7.76
N LEU A 27 -19.59 -30.97 -6.70
CA LEU A 27 -18.56 -29.93 -6.51
C LEU A 27 -17.18 -30.58 -6.47
N LYS A 28 -16.37 -30.26 -7.49
CA LYS A 28 -15.05 -30.81 -7.72
C LYS A 28 -14.06 -30.19 -6.73
N GLN A 29 -13.87 -30.84 -5.58
CA GLN A 29 -12.91 -30.39 -4.56
C GLN A 29 -11.49 -30.29 -5.14
N ASN A 30 -10.95 -29.07 -5.20
CA ASN A 30 -9.51 -28.76 -5.22
C ASN A 30 -9.22 -27.25 -5.07
N THR A 31 -10.11 -26.49 -4.42
CA THR A 31 -9.93 -25.06 -4.13
C THR A 31 -8.73 -24.86 -3.20
N ILE A 32 -7.67 -24.22 -3.70
CA ILE A 32 -6.46 -23.94 -2.90
C ILE A 32 -6.74 -22.78 -1.94
N GLU A 33 -7.02 -23.09 -0.67
CA GLU A 33 -7.07 -22.09 0.40
C GLU A 33 -5.67 -21.47 0.56
N SER A 34 -5.52 -20.19 0.19
CA SER A 34 -4.22 -19.50 0.17
C SER A 34 -4.39 -18.03 0.59
N ARG A 35 -4.14 -17.75 1.88
CA ARG A 35 -4.29 -16.40 2.46
C ARG A 35 -3.08 -15.53 2.08
N THR A 36 -3.30 -14.24 1.92
CA THR A 36 -2.30 -13.24 1.53
C THR A 36 -1.93 -12.34 2.70
N PHE A 37 -0.63 -12.23 2.99
CA PHE A 37 -0.08 -11.39 4.06
C PHE A 37 1.04 -10.50 3.50
N ALA A 38 1.13 -9.25 3.96
CA ALA A 38 2.23 -8.36 3.61
C ALA A 38 2.83 -7.67 4.85
N LEU A 39 4.15 -7.63 4.93
CA LEU A 39 4.90 -6.80 5.85
C LEU A 39 5.59 -5.69 5.04
N LEU A 40 5.28 -4.43 5.37
CA LEU A 40 5.82 -3.25 4.71
C LEU A 40 6.68 -2.49 5.73
N ILE A 41 7.93 -2.23 5.38
CA ILE A 41 8.90 -1.55 6.24
C ILE A 41 9.36 -0.28 5.53
N GLY A 42 9.29 0.85 6.23
CA GLY A 42 9.82 2.13 5.75
C GLY A 42 10.57 2.86 6.85
N THR A 43 11.82 3.26 6.58
CA THR A 43 12.67 3.97 7.55
C THR A 43 13.14 5.31 6.98
N ASP A 44 12.53 6.40 7.48
CA ASP A 44 12.89 7.79 7.19
C ASP A 44 13.93 8.35 8.20
N LYS A 45 13.98 7.77 9.40
CA LYS A 45 14.64 8.33 10.59
C LYS A 45 15.65 7.35 11.15
N TYR A 46 16.90 7.79 11.22
CA TYR A 46 18.06 7.01 11.63
C TYR A 46 18.76 7.68 12.81
N ASP A 47 19.11 6.90 13.82
CA ASP A 47 19.84 7.42 14.99
C ASP A 47 21.36 7.47 14.69
N GLY A 48 21.88 6.63 13.79
CA GLY A 48 23.30 6.55 13.40
C GLY A 48 23.80 7.60 12.39
N LYS A 49 23.65 8.88 12.74
CA LYS A 49 24.27 10.01 11.99
C LYS A 49 25.76 10.14 12.33
N PRO A 50 26.62 10.64 11.41
CA PRO A 50 26.28 11.26 10.13
C PRO A 50 26.00 10.27 8.98
N ASP A 51 26.56 9.06 9.05
CA ASP A 51 26.57 8.04 7.99
C ASP A 51 25.15 7.78 7.44
N TRP A 52 24.18 7.60 8.34
CA TRP A 52 22.77 7.40 7.99
C TRP A 52 21.98 8.70 8.19
N VAL A 53 21.96 9.52 7.14
CA VAL A 53 21.11 10.71 7.05
C VAL A 53 19.63 10.34 7.00
N ASP A 54 18.77 11.28 7.40
CA ASP A 54 17.32 11.10 7.27
C ASP A 54 16.86 11.06 5.80
N LEU A 55 15.91 10.16 5.51
CA LEU A 55 15.22 10.05 4.23
C LEU A 55 13.80 10.68 4.31
N ASN A 56 13.12 10.78 3.16
CA ASN A 56 11.84 11.52 3.04
C ASN A 56 10.66 10.68 2.53
N ASN A 57 10.91 9.61 1.78
CA ASN A 57 9.87 8.79 1.16
C ASN A 57 9.68 7.36 1.72
N PRO A 58 10.65 6.66 2.33
CA PRO A 58 10.49 5.25 2.72
C PRO A 58 9.22 4.86 3.49
N VAL A 59 8.78 5.65 4.48
CA VAL A 59 7.51 5.40 5.18
C VAL A 59 6.31 5.57 4.24
N TYR A 60 6.29 6.64 3.45
CA TYR A 60 5.22 6.95 2.49
C TYR A 60 5.12 5.89 1.36
N ASP A 61 6.25 5.30 0.98
CA ASP A 61 6.36 4.23 0.00
C ASP A 61 5.81 2.91 0.57
N ALA A 62 6.22 2.55 1.79
CA ALA A 62 5.69 1.39 2.51
C ALA A 62 4.18 1.52 2.80
N GLU A 63 3.70 2.72 3.15
CA GLU A 63 2.28 3.01 3.33
C GLU A 63 1.49 2.87 2.02
N THR A 64 1.99 3.42 0.91
CA THR A 64 1.26 3.41 -0.36
C THR A 64 1.24 2.03 -1.01
N VAL A 65 2.35 1.28 -0.95
CA VAL A 65 2.39 -0.14 -1.37
C VAL A 65 1.47 -0.98 -0.47
N GLY A 66 1.51 -0.76 0.85
CA GLY A 66 0.64 -1.43 1.81
C GLY A 66 -0.84 -1.21 1.51
N ALA A 67 -1.24 0.05 1.32
CA ALA A 67 -2.62 0.40 0.99
C ALA A 67 -3.10 -0.37 -0.24
N ILE A 68 -2.39 -0.32 -1.38
CA ILE A 68 -2.81 -0.98 -2.63
C ILE A 68 -2.96 -2.51 -2.46
N LEU A 69 -2.06 -3.15 -1.70
CA LEU A 69 -2.10 -4.58 -1.43
C LEU A 69 -3.29 -4.99 -0.57
N GLU A 70 -3.62 -4.24 0.49
CA GLU A 70 -4.84 -4.46 1.29
C GLU A 70 -6.09 -4.21 0.42
N GLU A 71 -6.15 -3.01 -0.14
CA GLU A 71 -7.35 -2.41 -0.72
C GLU A 71 -7.85 -3.08 -1.99
N ASP A 72 -6.95 -3.40 -2.92
CA ASP A 72 -7.33 -3.91 -4.25
C ASP A 72 -6.97 -5.39 -4.43
N MET A 73 -5.94 -5.87 -3.70
CA MET A 73 -5.45 -7.25 -3.82
C MET A 73 -5.87 -8.18 -2.67
N GLY A 74 -6.30 -7.64 -1.52
CA GLY A 74 -6.81 -8.43 -0.38
C GLY A 74 -5.73 -9.04 0.51
N TYR A 75 -4.62 -8.32 0.73
CA TYR A 75 -3.59 -8.71 1.68
C TYR A 75 -3.95 -8.30 3.10
N ASN A 76 -3.60 -9.13 4.08
CA ASN A 76 -3.53 -8.75 5.49
C ASN A 76 -2.18 -8.04 5.70
N THR A 77 -2.22 -6.71 5.83
CA THR A 77 -1.06 -5.82 5.76
C THR A 77 -0.59 -5.38 7.14
N GLU A 78 0.72 -5.21 7.30
CA GLU A 78 1.33 -4.65 8.49
C GLU A 78 2.43 -3.67 8.10
N ILE A 79 2.37 -2.42 8.58
CA ILE A 79 3.29 -1.34 8.20
C ILE A 79 4.14 -0.91 9.41
N LEU A 80 5.43 -1.23 9.36
CA LEU A 80 6.43 -0.80 10.35
C LEU A 80 7.09 0.50 9.90
N ARG A 81 6.93 1.57 10.69
CA ARG A 81 7.42 2.93 10.40
C ARG A 81 8.59 3.27 11.30
N ASN A 82 9.75 3.55 10.71
CA ASN A 82 11.02 3.78 11.40
C ASN A 82 11.36 2.71 12.46
N PRO A 83 11.21 1.40 12.16
CA PRO A 83 11.42 0.35 13.14
C PRO A 83 12.89 0.16 13.49
N THR A 84 13.14 -0.34 14.69
CA THR A 84 14.44 -0.90 15.08
C THR A 84 14.67 -2.28 14.45
N SER A 85 15.94 -2.67 14.39
CA SER A 85 16.42 -4.00 13.98
C SER A 85 15.62 -5.12 14.67
N ASN A 86 15.48 -5.02 16.00
CA ASN A 86 14.70 -5.96 16.82
C ASN A 86 13.19 -5.95 16.47
N GLN A 87 12.59 -4.79 16.14
CA GLN A 87 11.18 -4.72 15.74
C GLN A 87 10.92 -5.45 14.42
N ILE A 88 11.81 -5.33 13.44
CA ILE A 88 11.74 -6.07 12.18
C ILE A 88 11.88 -7.59 12.43
N LEU A 89 12.95 -8.00 13.12
CA LEU A 89 13.27 -9.41 13.36
C LEU A 89 12.18 -10.12 14.18
N SER A 90 11.71 -9.50 15.26
CA SER A 90 10.63 -10.07 16.10
C SER A 90 9.28 -10.16 15.34
N THR A 91 9.03 -9.26 14.39
CA THR A 91 7.84 -9.31 13.52
C THR A 91 7.93 -10.46 12.53
N LEU A 92 9.07 -10.68 11.87
CA LEU A 92 9.31 -11.85 11.01
C LEU A 92 9.18 -13.18 11.79
N ILE A 93 9.69 -13.23 13.03
CA ILE A 93 9.52 -14.38 13.93
C ILE A 93 8.05 -14.61 14.31
N ARG A 94 7.22 -13.56 14.41
CA ARG A 94 5.76 -13.72 14.58
C ARG A 94 5.10 -14.25 13.31
N TYR A 95 5.49 -13.84 12.11
CA TYR A 95 4.93 -14.38 10.86
C TYR A 95 5.13 -15.90 10.73
N HIS A 96 6.25 -16.44 11.22
CA HIS A 96 6.46 -17.90 11.30
C HIS A 96 5.39 -18.64 12.13
N LYS A 97 4.69 -17.94 13.05
CA LYS A 97 3.61 -18.50 13.88
C LYS A 97 2.20 -18.26 13.31
N VAL A 98 2.06 -17.38 12.32
CA VAL A 98 0.77 -16.94 11.75
C VAL A 98 0.50 -17.60 10.40
N LEU A 99 1.54 -17.81 9.59
CA LEU A 99 1.45 -18.35 8.23
C LEU A 99 1.18 -19.87 8.24
N LYS A 100 0.33 -20.32 7.32
CA LYS A 100 0.01 -21.72 7.00
C LYS A 100 0.75 -22.15 5.72
N ALA A 101 0.85 -23.47 5.51
CA ALA A 101 1.61 -24.11 4.42
C ALA A 101 1.20 -23.73 2.97
N ASN A 102 0.05 -23.07 2.78
CA ASN A 102 -0.45 -22.62 1.48
C ASN A 102 -0.46 -21.08 1.33
N ASP A 103 -0.11 -20.32 2.38
CA ASP A 103 -0.21 -18.86 2.36
C ASP A 103 0.83 -18.22 1.43
N ARG A 104 0.59 -16.95 1.07
CA ARG A 104 1.51 -16.10 0.32
C ARG A 104 1.91 -14.91 1.19
N PHE A 105 3.22 -14.70 1.33
CA PHE A 105 3.79 -13.62 2.11
C PHE A 105 4.58 -12.66 1.21
N PHE A 106 4.34 -11.37 1.39
CA PHE A 106 5.01 -10.29 0.68
C PHE A 106 5.80 -9.44 1.69
N LEU A 107 7.04 -9.09 1.36
CA LEU A 107 7.88 -8.24 2.19
C LEU A 107 8.34 -7.04 1.35
N PHE A 108 7.99 -5.82 1.75
CA PHE A 108 8.54 -4.58 1.20
C PHE A 108 9.46 -3.94 2.23
N VAL A 109 10.62 -3.46 1.80
CA VAL A 109 11.56 -2.69 2.63
C VAL A 109 12.02 -1.47 1.85
N ALA A 110 11.81 -0.27 2.38
CA ALA A 110 12.38 0.97 1.87
C ALA A 110 13.25 1.66 2.93
N GLY A 111 14.35 2.28 2.51
CA GLY A 111 15.30 2.94 3.40
C GLY A 111 16.75 2.89 2.91
N HIS A 112 17.70 3.04 3.82
CA HIS A 112 19.13 2.85 3.56
C HIS A 112 19.51 1.37 3.52
N GLY A 113 20.53 1.06 2.72
CA GLY A 113 21.23 -0.22 2.71
C GLY A 113 22.74 0.00 2.83
N ASP A 114 23.42 -0.89 3.57
CA ASP A 114 24.89 -1.01 3.60
C ASP A 114 25.32 -2.29 2.87
N TYR A 115 26.58 -2.36 2.43
CA TYR A 115 27.16 -3.53 1.79
C TYR A 115 28.67 -3.58 1.98
N ASP A 116 29.22 -4.78 2.13
CA ASP A 116 30.64 -5.00 2.34
C ASP A 116 31.12 -6.22 1.54
N ASP A 117 31.84 -5.98 0.44
CA ASP A 117 32.47 -6.99 -0.41
C ASP A 117 33.88 -7.41 0.04
N GLN A 118 34.42 -6.83 1.12
CA GLN A 118 35.80 -7.03 1.55
C GLN A 118 35.92 -7.95 2.76
N ILE A 119 34.92 -7.89 3.66
CA ILE A 119 34.91 -8.56 4.96
C ILE A 119 33.70 -9.51 5.08
N PHE A 120 32.51 -9.11 4.62
CA PHE A 120 31.27 -9.85 4.91
C PHE A 120 30.63 -10.60 3.72
N ASP A 121 30.82 -10.16 2.47
CA ASP A 121 30.09 -10.67 1.28
C ASP A 121 28.56 -10.68 1.51
N ASP A 122 28.06 -9.64 2.18
CA ASP A 122 26.66 -9.50 2.57
C ASP A 122 26.21 -8.05 2.51
N GLY A 123 24.93 -7.85 2.21
CA GLY A 123 24.27 -6.56 2.29
C GLY A 123 23.41 -6.47 3.54
N PHE A 124 23.08 -5.26 3.96
CA PHE A 124 22.46 -5.02 5.25
C PHE A 124 21.33 -3.99 5.12
N ILE A 125 20.15 -4.32 5.65
CA ILE A 125 19.11 -3.31 5.89
C ILE A 125 19.57 -2.46 7.07
N VAL A 126 19.65 -1.15 6.84
CA VAL A 126 19.85 -0.16 7.90
C VAL A 126 18.49 0.07 8.59
N ALA A 127 18.40 -0.28 9.86
CA ALA A 127 17.24 -0.01 10.71
C ALA A 127 17.39 1.36 11.38
N LYS A 128 16.34 1.84 12.05
CA LYS A 128 16.41 3.13 12.77
C LYS A 128 17.57 3.19 13.77
N ASP A 129 17.76 2.13 14.55
CA ASP A 129 18.77 2.01 15.61
C ASP A 129 20.14 1.56 15.11
N SER A 130 20.33 1.42 13.80
CA SER A 130 21.65 1.16 13.21
C SER A 130 22.59 2.33 13.49
N LYS A 131 23.76 2.00 14.06
CA LYS A 131 24.82 2.95 14.45
C LYS A 131 25.66 3.38 13.23
N PRO A 132 26.45 4.47 13.35
CA PRO A 132 27.49 4.78 12.37
C PRO A 132 28.45 3.60 12.19
N LEU A 133 29.02 3.43 11.00
CA LEU A 133 29.91 2.32 10.66
C LEU A 133 31.16 2.29 11.55
N ALA A 134 31.64 3.46 11.99
CA ALA A 134 32.75 3.58 12.94
C ALA A 134 32.42 3.02 14.34
N ASP A 135 31.16 3.11 14.79
CA ASP A 135 30.70 2.65 16.11
C ASP A 135 30.18 1.20 16.09
N ASP A 136 29.93 0.64 14.90
CA ASP A 136 29.46 -0.73 14.71
C ASP A 136 30.01 -1.37 13.43
N ILE A 137 31.34 -1.46 13.35
CA ILE A 137 32.13 -2.11 12.28
C ILE A 137 31.62 -3.54 11.97
N ASN A 138 30.98 -4.19 12.95
CA ASN A 138 30.44 -5.54 12.87
C ASN A 138 28.96 -5.60 12.43
N ARG A 139 28.33 -4.47 12.09
CA ARG A 139 26.94 -4.32 11.65
C ARG A 139 25.90 -5.00 12.58
N LYS A 140 26.17 -5.06 13.89
CA LYS A 140 25.32 -5.75 14.89
C LYS A 140 23.95 -5.10 15.10
N THR A 141 23.82 -3.83 14.78
CA THR A 141 22.58 -3.03 14.84
C THR A 141 21.85 -2.93 13.50
N TYR A 142 22.29 -3.70 12.50
CA TYR A 142 21.74 -3.79 11.15
C TYR A 142 21.11 -5.18 10.94
N ILE A 143 20.45 -5.42 9.81
CA ILE A 143 19.96 -6.76 9.45
C ILE A 143 20.63 -7.23 8.15
N SER A 144 21.57 -8.16 8.27
CA SER A 144 22.25 -8.75 7.10
C SER A 144 21.27 -9.54 6.23
N TYR A 145 21.48 -9.60 4.91
CA TYR A 145 20.62 -10.34 4.01
C TYR A 145 20.74 -11.86 4.21
N ASN A 146 21.89 -12.40 4.63
CA ASN A 146 21.96 -13.79 5.07
C ASN A 146 21.06 -14.06 6.30
N THR A 147 20.99 -13.10 7.24
CA THR A 147 20.10 -13.18 8.41
C THR A 147 18.63 -13.11 8.00
N LEU A 148 18.28 -12.15 7.12
CA LEU A 148 16.94 -12.01 6.57
C LEU A 148 16.50 -13.27 5.82
N ASN A 149 17.30 -13.72 4.85
CA ASN A 149 17.11 -14.94 4.04
C ASN A 149 16.82 -16.15 4.92
N SER A 150 17.63 -16.36 5.97
CA SER A 150 17.46 -17.48 6.91
C SER A 150 16.09 -17.49 7.59
N LEU A 151 15.57 -16.31 7.98
CA LEU A 151 14.24 -16.18 8.55
C LEU A 151 13.13 -16.35 7.50
N ILE A 152 13.21 -15.64 6.37
CA ILE A 152 12.13 -15.61 5.39
C ILE A 152 12.00 -16.93 4.60
N ASN A 153 13.10 -17.65 4.37
CA ASN A 153 13.08 -18.93 3.67
C ASN A 153 12.29 -19.99 4.45
N LYS A 154 12.35 -19.96 5.78
CA LYS A 154 11.67 -20.92 6.66
C LYS A 154 10.30 -20.46 7.16
N LEU A 155 9.77 -19.35 6.64
CA LEU A 155 8.35 -19.01 6.82
C LEU A 155 7.47 -20.11 6.21
N PRO A 156 6.40 -20.56 6.90
CA PRO A 156 5.50 -21.60 6.38
C PRO A 156 4.78 -21.26 5.06
N ALA A 157 4.73 -19.98 4.67
CA ALA A 157 4.11 -19.56 3.41
C ALA A 157 4.74 -20.28 2.21
N LYS A 158 3.88 -20.86 1.36
CA LYS A 158 4.25 -21.51 0.10
C LYS A 158 4.98 -20.55 -0.81
N GLN A 159 4.54 -19.29 -0.86
CA GLN A 159 5.14 -18.27 -1.71
C GLN A 159 5.62 -17.08 -0.88
N VAL A 160 6.88 -16.70 -1.05
CA VAL A 160 7.49 -15.49 -0.49
C VAL A 160 8.05 -14.65 -1.63
N LEU A 161 7.63 -13.38 -1.70
CA LEU A 161 8.24 -12.34 -2.54
C LEU A 161 8.75 -11.21 -1.65
N VAL A 162 10.01 -10.87 -1.83
CA VAL A 162 10.65 -9.70 -1.22
C VAL A 162 10.82 -8.60 -2.26
N VAL A 163 10.65 -7.36 -1.86
CA VAL A 163 10.87 -6.17 -2.67
C VAL A 163 11.72 -5.22 -1.82
N LEU A 164 12.96 -4.99 -2.27
CA LEU A 164 13.96 -4.18 -1.57
C LEU A 164 14.16 -2.87 -2.33
N ASP A 165 13.61 -1.80 -1.77
CA ASP A 165 13.87 -0.42 -2.17
C ASP A 165 14.90 0.25 -1.24
N VAL A 166 16.06 -0.39 -1.20
CA VAL A 166 17.25 0.05 -0.44
C VAL A 166 18.46 -0.06 -1.37
N CYS A 167 19.52 0.71 -1.13
CA CYS A 167 20.77 0.59 -1.89
C CYS A 167 21.27 -0.86 -1.88
N PHE A 168 21.52 -1.43 -3.08
CA PHE A 168 21.73 -2.87 -3.24
C PHE A 168 22.98 -3.18 -4.07
N SER A 169 24.14 -3.18 -3.41
CA SER A 169 25.37 -3.69 -4.02
C SER A 169 25.54 -5.20 -3.80
N GLY A 170 25.96 -5.89 -4.86
CA GLY A 170 26.70 -7.15 -4.88
C GLY A 170 26.06 -8.43 -4.30
N SER A 171 25.78 -8.47 -3.00
CA SER A 171 25.58 -9.65 -2.13
C SER A 171 24.91 -10.90 -2.73
N PHE A 172 23.72 -10.79 -3.33
CA PHE A 172 23.07 -11.98 -3.93
C PHE A 172 23.64 -12.38 -5.30
N ASN A 173 24.33 -11.47 -6.00
CA ASN A 173 24.65 -11.57 -7.43
C ASN A 173 25.68 -12.68 -7.75
N GLU A 174 26.55 -13.04 -6.80
CA GLU A 174 27.42 -14.22 -6.91
C GLU A 174 26.61 -15.53 -6.89
N LYS A 175 25.67 -15.65 -5.95
CA LYS A 175 24.84 -16.85 -5.74
C LYS A 175 23.65 -16.93 -6.72
N MET A 176 23.27 -15.82 -7.36
CA MET A 176 22.19 -15.70 -8.35
C MET A 176 22.61 -15.95 -9.82
N LYS A 177 23.89 -16.24 -10.12
CA LYS A 177 24.34 -16.49 -11.51
C LYS A 177 23.71 -17.72 -12.17
N ASN A 178 23.06 -18.60 -11.40
CA ASN A 178 22.30 -19.75 -11.89
C ASN A 178 20.80 -19.43 -11.97
N TYR A 179 20.10 -20.04 -12.94
CA TYR A 179 18.67 -19.84 -13.26
C TYR A 179 18.29 -18.57 -14.05
N ARG A 180 19.13 -18.17 -15.03
CA ARG A 180 18.61 -17.57 -16.28
C ARG A 180 17.78 -18.60 -17.05
N SER A 181 16.53 -18.85 -16.64
CA SER A 181 15.65 -19.89 -17.20
C SER A 181 14.27 -19.35 -17.61
N ALA A 182 14.26 -18.48 -18.63
CA ALA A 182 13.03 -18.13 -19.34
C ALA A 182 12.66 -19.26 -20.34
N TYR A 183 12.14 -20.38 -19.84
CA TYR A 183 11.79 -21.54 -20.65
C TYR A 183 10.58 -21.25 -21.57
N ARG A 184 10.85 -20.74 -22.77
CA ARG A 184 9.85 -20.42 -23.80
C ARG A 184 9.42 -21.68 -24.55
N SER A 185 8.61 -22.52 -23.92
CA SER A 185 7.91 -23.62 -24.60
C SER A 185 6.75 -23.10 -25.45
N ASN A 186 7.00 -22.86 -26.75
CA ASN A 186 5.92 -22.86 -27.73
C ASN A 186 5.42 -24.31 -27.92
N ILE A 187 4.15 -24.56 -27.61
CA ILE A 187 3.27 -25.57 -28.20
C ILE A 187 1.85 -25.01 -28.05
N TYR A 188 0.99 -25.25 -29.02
CA TYR A 188 -0.28 -24.54 -29.19
C TYR A 188 -1.35 -25.00 -28.18
N ASP A 189 -1.36 -24.39 -27.00
CA ASP A 189 -2.56 -24.09 -26.21
C ASP A 189 -2.20 -23.05 -25.13
N GLU A 190 -3.00 -21.98 -24.99
CA GLU A 190 -2.88 -21.09 -23.83
C GLU A 190 -3.51 -21.75 -22.60
N LEU A 191 -2.71 -22.00 -21.56
CA LEU A 191 -3.23 -22.47 -20.28
C LEU A 191 -4.23 -21.46 -19.73
N GLU A 192 -5.47 -21.91 -19.50
CA GLU A 192 -6.49 -21.09 -18.85
C GLU A 192 -5.96 -20.50 -17.55
N ALA A 193 -6.35 -19.25 -17.25
CA ALA A 193 -5.89 -18.51 -16.08
C ALA A 193 -6.10 -19.28 -14.75
N VAL A 194 -7.14 -20.11 -14.68
CA VAL A 194 -7.37 -21.07 -13.59
C VAL A 194 -6.17 -22.01 -13.44
N GLN A 195 -5.87 -22.76 -14.50
CA GLN A 195 -4.85 -23.81 -14.54
C GLN A 195 -3.43 -23.25 -14.36
N PHE A 196 -3.16 -22.06 -14.89
CA PHE A 196 -1.90 -21.35 -14.65
C PHE A 196 -1.72 -20.99 -13.16
N ALA A 197 -2.74 -20.39 -12.53
CA ALA A 197 -2.71 -20.05 -11.11
C ALA A 197 -2.55 -21.31 -10.23
N GLU A 198 -3.35 -22.37 -10.47
CA GLU A 198 -3.24 -23.65 -9.76
C GLU A 198 -1.82 -24.23 -9.80
N ARG A 199 -1.17 -24.24 -10.98
CA ARG A 199 0.18 -24.79 -11.14
C ARG A 199 1.20 -24.00 -10.36
N LYS A 200 1.13 -22.66 -10.39
CA LYS A 200 2.06 -21.78 -9.66
C LYS A 200 1.85 -21.84 -8.15
N LEU A 201 0.60 -21.83 -7.68
CA LEU A 201 0.25 -21.87 -6.24
C LEU A 201 0.69 -23.15 -5.52
N LYS A 202 0.96 -24.24 -6.24
CA LYS A 202 1.48 -25.50 -5.66
C LYS A 202 3.00 -25.45 -5.40
N LEU A 203 3.73 -24.62 -6.15
CA LEU A 203 5.19 -24.52 -6.14
C LEU A 203 5.72 -23.50 -5.12
N THR A 204 6.84 -23.84 -4.50
CA THR A 204 7.48 -23.06 -3.45
C THR A 204 8.25 -21.87 -4.05
N THR A 205 7.73 -20.67 -3.84
CA THR A 205 8.34 -19.44 -4.34
C THR A 205 9.16 -18.77 -3.24
N ARG A 206 10.37 -18.36 -3.60
CA ARG A 206 11.33 -17.64 -2.77
C ARG A 206 12.09 -16.67 -3.69
N SER A 207 11.49 -15.51 -3.96
CA SER A 207 11.99 -14.54 -4.93
C SER A 207 12.19 -13.15 -4.32
N VAL A 208 13.14 -12.39 -4.85
CA VAL A 208 13.41 -11.00 -4.48
C VAL A 208 13.50 -10.11 -5.72
N ILE A 209 12.99 -8.89 -5.63
CA ILE A 209 13.19 -7.80 -6.59
C ILE A 209 13.91 -6.65 -5.85
N THR A 210 14.96 -6.08 -6.43
CA THR A 210 15.72 -4.95 -5.84
C THR A 210 15.58 -3.69 -6.69
N SER A 211 15.71 -2.50 -6.09
CA SER A 211 15.55 -1.23 -6.79
C SER A 211 16.70 -0.85 -7.72
N GLY A 212 17.84 -1.52 -7.62
CA GLY A 212 18.93 -1.42 -8.58
C GLY A 212 20.02 -2.50 -8.40
N GLY A 213 21.09 -2.32 -9.17
CA GLY A 213 22.39 -2.97 -8.96
C GLY A 213 23.34 -2.14 -8.10
N LEU A 214 24.65 -2.24 -8.36
CA LEU A 214 25.76 -1.70 -7.53
C LEU A 214 25.74 -0.20 -7.20
N GLU A 215 24.89 0.60 -7.84
CA GLU A 215 24.85 2.06 -7.71
C GLU A 215 23.83 2.53 -6.64
N PRO A 216 24.08 3.63 -5.91
CA PRO A 216 23.18 4.12 -4.89
C PRO A 216 21.84 4.62 -5.48
N VAL A 217 20.74 4.27 -4.81
CA VAL A 217 19.38 4.61 -5.24
C VAL A 217 18.94 5.94 -4.59
N LEU A 218 18.26 6.79 -5.36
CA LEU A 218 17.81 8.10 -4.89
C LEU A 218 16.54 7.99 -4.04
N ASP A 219 16.47 8.71 -2.91
CA ASP A 219 15.26 8.92 -2.08
C ASP A 219 14.08 9.51 -2.90
N GLY A 220 14.37 10.15 -4.03
CA GLY A 220 13.40 10.82 -4.88
C GLY A 220 13.06 12.23 -4.36
N VAL A 221 11.94 12.79 -4.84
CA VAL A 221 11.43 14.07 -4.31
C VAL A 221 10.46 13.77 -3.17
N LYS A 222 10.62 14.46 -2.04
CA LYS A 222 9.77 14.30 -0.86
C LYS A 222 8.27 14.35 -1.20
N GLY A 223 7.53 13.29 -0.86
CA GLY A 223 6.09 13.16 -1.12
C GLY A 223 5.74 12.66 -2.53
N HIS A 224 6.73 12.31 -3.36
CA HIS A 224 6.54 11.79 -4.73
C HIS A 224 7.05 10.36 -4.92
N HIS A 225 7.42 9.68 -3.82
CA HIS A 225 8.05 8.35 -3.75
C HIS A 225 9.51 8.33 -4.22
N SER A 226 10.23 7.26 -3.85
CA SER A 226 11.47 6.89 -4.55
C SER A 226 11.19 6.62 -6.04
N PRO A 227 12.17 6.73 -6.96
CA PRO A 227 11.98 6.39 -8.37
C PRO A 227 11.52 4.94 -8.58
N PHE A 228 11.92 4.02 -7.71
CA PHE A 228 11.53 2.61 -7.79
C PHE A 228 10.16 2.37 -7.18
N ALA A 229 9.90 2.84 -5.96
CA ALA A 229 8.58 2.80 -5.35
C ALA A 229 7.53 3.42 -6.27
N TYR A 230 7.81 4.58 -6.88
CA TYR A 230 6.94 5.23 -7.87
C TYR A 230 6.57 4.31 -9.04
N LYS A 231 7.54 3.54 -9.58
CA LYS A 231 7.35 2.61 -10.70
C LYS A 231 6.73 1.28 -10.28
N PHE A 232 7.03 0.80 -9.08
CA PHE A 232 6.43 -0.40 -8.49
C PHE A 232 4.96 -0.16 -8.15
N ILE A 233 4.62 0.99 -7.55
CA ILE A 233 3.25 1.48 -7.32
C ILE A 233 2.48 1.59 -8.64
N GLU A 234 3.12 2.09 -9.70
CA GLU A 234 2.52 2.13 -11.04
C GLU A 234 2.20 0.70 -11.55
N ALA A 235 3.12 -0.25 -11.39
CA ALA A 235 2.90 -1.66 -11.73
C ALA A 235 1.71 -2.29 -10.99
N LEU A 236 1.65 -2.10 -9.67
CA LEU A 236 0.55 -2.58 -8.82
C LEU A 236 -0.82 -2.06 -9.27
N ARG A 237 -0.89 -0.83 -9.77
CA ARG A 237 -2.14 -0.17 -10.20
C ARG A 237 -2.54 -0.50 -11.64
N VAL A 238 -1.56 -0.68 -12.54
CA VAL A 238 -1.80 -0.94 -13.97
C VAL A 238 -2.10 -2.41 -14.25
N LEU A 239 -1.32 -3.35 -13.69
CA LEU A 239 -1.45 -4.79 -14.00
C LEU A 239 -2.84 -5.40 -13.73
N PRO A 240 -3.61 -5.00 -12.68
CA PRO A 240 -4.99 -5.45 -12.47
C PRO A 240 -5.98 -5.06 -13.57
N SER A 241 -5.65 -4.13 -14.46
CA SER A 241 -6.45 -3.80 -15.65
C SER A 241 -6.08 -4.62 -16.89
N GLN A 242 -4.88 -5.20 -16.92
CA GLN A 242 -4.28 -5.80 -18.13
C GLN A 242 -4.22 -7.32 -18.12
N LYS A 243 -4.22 -7.97 -16.94
CA LYS A 243 -4.06 -9.42 -16.81
C LYS A 243 -5.18 -10.07 -16.00
N SER A 244 -5.39 -11.38 -16.19
CA SER A 244 -6.29 -12.21 -15.37
C SER A 244 -5.64 -12.61 -14.04
N VAL A 245 -4.35 -12.97 -14.09
CA VAL A 245 -3.45 -13.29 -12.98
C VAL A 245 -2.23 -12.37 -13.08
N ILE A 246 -1.75 -11.87 -11.94
CA ILE A 246 -0.57 -11.00 -11.86
C ILE A 246 0.53 -11.75 -11.09
N THR A 247 1.76 -11.78 -11.62
CA THR A 247 2.88 -12.48 -10.99
C THR A 247 4.05 -11.58 -10.54
N GLY A 248 5.00 -12.14 -9.80
CA GLY A 248 6.27 -11.48 -9.47
C GLY A 248 7.08 -11.16 -10.74
N SER A 249 7.08 -12.05 -11.73
CA SER A 249 7.67 -11.77 -13.05
C SER A 249 7.01 -10.59 -13.77
N ASP A 250 5.73 -10.36 -13.57
CA ASP A 250 5.02 -9.21 -14.17
C ASP A 250 5.41 -7.88 -13.52
N LEU A 251 5.53 -7.86 -12.19
CA LEU A 251 6.08 -6.71 -11.45
C LEU A 251 7.51 -6.42 -11.88
N TYR A 252 8.35 -7.46 -11.97
CA TYR A 252 9.73 -7.31 -12.44
C TYR A 252 9.79 -6.76 -13.87
N SER A 253 9.02 -7.33 -14.81
CA SER A 253 8.97 -6.88 -16.21
C SER A 253 8.52 -5.42 -16.40
N TYR A 254 7.90 -4.85 -15.36
CA TYR A 254 7.49 -3.46 -15.29
C TYR A 254 8.66 -2.56 -14.84
N VAL A 255 9.35 -2.92 -13.76
CA VAL A 255 10.45 -2.11 -13.17
C VAL A 255 11.79 -2.31 -13.89
N SER A 256 12.02 -3.46 -14.56
CA SER A 256 13.28 -3.81 -15.24
C SER A 256 13.63 -2.93 -16.46
N ARG A 257 12.84 -1.86 -16.72
CA ARG A 257 13.09 -0.82 -17.73
C ARG A 257 13.63 0.48 -17.13
N MET A 258 13.81 0.53 -15.81
CA MET A 258 14.40 1.69 -15.13
C MET A 258 15.92 1.77 -15.33
N GLU A 259 16.45 2.99 -15.33
CA GLU A 259 17.88 3.28 -15.48
C GLU A 259 18.73 2.71 -14.34
N SER A 260 18.17 2.54 -13.14
CA SER A 260 18.82 1.89 -11.99
C SER A 260 19.06 0.38 -12.16
N GLN A 261 18.53 -0.21 -13.25
CA GLN A 261 18.58 -1.64 -13.54
C GLN A 261 18.14 -2.53 -12.36
N PRO A 262 16.86 -2.45 -11.93
CA PRO A 262 16.29 -3.38 -10.95
C PRO A 262 16.61 -4.83 -11.26
N VAL A 263 16.97 -5.61 -10.24
CA VAL A 263 17.34 -7.02 -10.38
C VAL A 263 16.22 -7.90 -9.84
N VAL A 264 16.02 -9.07 -10.44
CA VAL A 264 15.22 -10.17 -9.86
C VAL A 264 16.11 -11.38 -9.64
N GLY A 265 15.82 -12.13 -8.59
CA GLY A 265 16.35 -13.47 -8.43
C GLY A 265 15.70 -14.23 -7.29
N HIS A 266 16.41 -15.26 -6.83
CA HIS A 266 15.84 -16.33 -6.02
C HIS A 266 16.75 -16.69 -4.85
N PHE A 267 16.17 -17.23 -3.78
CA PHE A 267 16.90 -17.61 -2.57
C PHE A 267 16.36 -18.91 -1.97
N GLY A 268 17.17 -19.60 -1.18
CA GLY A 268 16.73 -20.74 -0.38
C GLY A 268 15.99 -21.84 -1.17
N ASP A 269 14.80 -22.19 -0.69
CA ASP A 269 14.05 -23.38 -1.12
C ASP A 269 13.17 -23.11 -2.36
N HIS A 270 13.66 -22.36 -3.36
CA HIS A 270 12.90 -22.02 -4.56
C HIS A 270 12.74 -23.22 -5.52
N GLU A 271 11.50 -23.57 -5.88
CA GLU A 271 11.23 -24.61 -6.88
C GLU A 271 11.37 -24.09 -8.33
N PRO A 272 12.05 -24.82 -9.23
CA PRO A 272 12.22 -24.42 -10.63
C PRO A 272 10.91 -24.11 -11.34
N GLY A 273 10.82 -22.91 -11.93
CA GLY A 273 9.62 -22.47 -12.65
C GLY A 273 8.46 -22.02 -11.74
N ALA A 274 8.65 -21.94 -10.43
CA ALA A 274 7.70 -21.25 -9.55
C ALA A 274 7.68 -19.74 -9.84
N ASP A 275 6.62 -19.05 -9.41
CA ASP A 275 6.47 -17.59 -9.51
C ASP A 275 5.47 -17.15 -8.43
N TYR A 276 5.60 -15.92 -7.93
CA TYR A 276 4.75 -15.38 -6.88
C TYR A 276 3.42 -14.93 -7.48
N ILE A 277 2.30 -15.49 -7.05
CA ILE A 277 0.97 -15.04 -7.48
C ILE A 277 0.57 -13.84 -6.61
N LEU A 278 0.78 -12.64 -7.15
CA LEU A 278 0.45 -11.39 -6.49
C LEU A 278 -1.06 -11.29 -6.27
N GLY A 279 -1.85 -11.50 -7.34
CA GLY A 279 -3.31 -11.39 -7.27
C GLY A 279 -4.01 -11.76 -8.58
N VAL A 280 -5.34 -11.67 -8.57
CA VAL A 280 -6.22 -11.86 -9.73
C VAL A 280 -7.08 -10.62 -9.95
N SER A 281 -7.38 -10.29 -11.20
CA SER A 281 -7.99 -8.99 -11.53
C SER A 281 -9.48 -8.88 -11.24
N ASN A 282 -9.98 -7.64 -11.32
CA ASN A 282 -11.40 -7.32 -11.29
C ASN A 282 -12.15 -7.63 -12.62
N SER A 283 -11.51 -8.33 -13.56
CA SER A 283 -12.13 -8.81 -14.81
C SER A 283 -13.20 -9.88 -14.55
N LYS A 284 -14.11 -10.15 -15.50
CA LYS A 284 -15.15 -11.19 -15.32
C LYS A 284 -14.53 -12.56 -15.01
N ALA A 285 -13.41 -12.91 -15.66
CA ALA A 285 -12.64 -14.12 -15.37
C ALA A 285 -11.97 -14.04 -13.99
N GLY A 286 -11.27 -12.95 -13.69
CA GLY A 286 -10.60 -12.76 -12.39
C GLY A 286 -11.56 -12.75 -11.19
N ILE A 287 -12.81 -12.33 -11.36
CA ILE A 287 -13.87 -12.43 -10.34
C ILE A 287 -14.29 -13.89 -10.09
N VAL A 288 -14.25 -14.76 -11.11
CA VAL A 288 -14.47 -16.21 -10.93
C VAL A 288 -13.28 -16.80 -10.18
N LEU A 289 -12.04 -16.55 -10.63
CA LEU A 289 -10.82 -16.97 -9.94
C LEU A 289 -10.80 -16.50 -8.47
N LYS A 290 -11.22 -15.26 -8.20
CA LYS A 290 -11.26 -14.73 -6.83
C LYS A 290 -12.26 -15.49 -5.96
N LYS A 291 -13.41 -15.92 -6.50
CA LYS A 291 -14.37 -16.78 -5.78
C LYS A 291 -13.88 -18.22 -5.58
N GLU A 292 -13.03 -18.73 -6.47
CA GLU A 292 -12.49 -20.09 -6.41
C GLU A 292 -11.29 -20.21 -5.45
N TYR A 293 -10.50 -19.13 -5.29
CA TYR A 293 -9.26 -19.12 -4.49
C TYR A 293 -9.31 -18.28 -3.21
N THR A 294 -10.35 -17.46 -2.99
CA THR A 294 -10.46 -16.70 -1.72
C THR A 294 -10.83 -17.67 -0.59
N PRO A 295 -10.03 -17.74 0.50
CA PRO A 295 -10.37 -18.52 1.69
C PRO A 295 -11.74 -18.15 2.25
N SER A 296 -12.42 -19.12 2.87
CA SER A 296 -13.48 -18.78 3.84
C SER A 296 -12.89 -17.88 4.94
N VAL A 297 -13.49 -16.72 5.17
CA VAL A 297 -12.91 -15.67 6.01
C VAL A 297 -12.80 -16.14 7.47
N GLU A 298 -11.58 -16.47 7.91
CA GLU A 298 -11.20 -16.45 9.32
C GLU A 298 -11.26 -14.99 9.81
N ASP A 299 -11.94 -14.72 10.94
CA ASP A 299 -12.34 -13.38 11.40
C ASP A 299 -11.16 -12.51 11.90
N PHE A 300 -10.28 -12.09 10.98
CA PHE A 300 -9.18 -11.17 11.24
C PHE A 300 -9.69 -9.72 11.24
N ARG A 301 -9.84 -9.15 12.43
CA ARG A 301 -10.48 -7.84 12.63
C ARG A 301 -9.53 -6.67 12.33
N SER A 302 -9.49 -6.22 11.07
CA SER A 302 -9.24 -4.81 10.76
C SER A 302 -10.57 -4.04 10.65
N ARG A 303 -10.53 -2.72 10.80
CA ARG A 303 -11.68 -1.81 10.65
C ARG A 303 -11.22 -0.52 10.00
N SER A 304 -11.94 -0.08 8.97
CA SER A 304 -11.78 1.24 8.36
C SER A 304 -13.13 1.76 7.87
N SER A 305 -13.37 3.06 8.07
CA SER A 305 -14.54 3.78 7.56
C SER A 305 -14.32 5.28 7.72
N ILE A 306 -14.92 6.08 6.82
CA ILE A 306 -14.87 7.55 6.75
C ILE A 306 -14.64 8.23 8.12
N PRO A 307 -13.54 8.98 8.30
CA PRO A 307 -13.39 9.80 9.49
C PRO A 307 -14.51 10.87 9.51
N THR A 308 -15.22 10.99 10.63
CA THR A 308 -16.25 12.04 10.89
C THR A 308 -16.00 12.70 12.26
N TYR A 309 -15.41 13.91 12.41
CA TYR A 309 -14.95 14.55 13.69
C TYR A 309 -16.15 14.63 14.65
N ALA A 310 -16.44 13.54 15.32
CA ALA A 310 -17.31 13.50 16.47
C ALA A 310 -16.57 14.19 17.62
N LEU A 311 -17.10 14.16 18.83
CA LEU A 311 -16.55 14.99 19.90
C LEU A 311 -15.14 14.55 20.34
N GLY A 312 -14.12 15.16 19.72
CA GLY A 312 -12.87 15.56 20.35
C GLY A 312 -11.54 15.26 19.65
N LYS A 313 -11.37 14.60 18.50
CA LYS A 313 -10.11 13.84 18.25
C LYS A 313 -9.08 14.82 17.82
N VAL A 314 -7.90 14.61 18.35
CA VAL A 314 -6.67 14.95 17.68
C VAL A 314 -6.59 14.27 16.31
N TYR A 315 -6.25 15.07 15.33
CA TYR A 315 -5.95 14.66 13.96
C TYR A 315 -4.62 15.25 13.52
N ASP A 316 -3.93 14.55 12.63
CA ASP A 316 -2.91 15.19 11.80
C ASP A 316 -3.58 16.02 10.70
N LEU A 317 -2.78 16.75 9.90
CA LEU A 317 -3.30 17.47 8.73
C LEU A 317 -3.64 16.55 7.54
N SER A 318 -3.50 15.22 7.71
CA SER A 318 -3.72 14.19 6.70
C SER A 318 -5.01 13.40 6.93
N ASN A 319 -5.87 13.85 7.86
CA ASN A 319 -7.13 13.19 8.19
C ASN A 319 -6.98 11.74 8.71
N ASN A 320 -5.90 11.43 9.46
CA ASN A 320 -5.78 10.19 10.24
C ASN A 320 -6.19 10.37 11.71
N GLU A 321 -6.91 9.39 12.26
CA GLU A 321 -7.12 9.27 13.71
C GLU A 321 -5.76 9.14 14.40
N LEU A 322 -5.29 10.22 15.03
CA LEU A 322 -4.13 10.15 15.90
C LEU A 322 -4.56 9.55 17.23
N LEU A 323 -3.73 8.64 17.77
CA LEU A 323 -3.86 8.20 19.14
C LEU A 323 -3.79 9.43 20.07
N PRO A 324 -4.79 9.65 20.94
CA PRO A 324 -4.88 10.88 21.72
C PRO A 324 -3.78 10.93 22.78
N ALA A 325 -2.76 11.76 22.56
CA ALA A 325 -1.78 12.09 23.59
C ALA A 325 -2.48 12.85 24.73
N LYS A 326 -1.90 12.77 25.93
CA LYS A 326 -2.53 13.35 27.12
C LYS A 326 -2.56 14.89 27.09
N TYR A 327 -1.58 15.52 26.45
CA TYR A 327 -1.33 16.95 26.54
C TYR A 327 -0.90 17.53 25.18
N TYR A 328 -1.72 18.41 24.62
CA TYR A 328 -1.41 19.23 23.45
C TYR A 328 -1.26 20.69 23.86
N THR A 329 -0.41 21.43 23.16
CA THR A 329 -0.48 22.89 23.18
C THR A 329 -1.67 23.30 22.32
N GLN A 330 -2.74 23.80 22.92
CA GLN A 330 -3.79 24.48 22.19
C GLN A 330 -3.31 25.90 21.88
N ILE A 331 -3.16 26.21 20.60
CA ILE A 331 -2.79 27.55 20.12
C ILE A 331 -4.04 28.45 20.20
N LEU A 332 -5.16 27.96 19.69
CA LEU A 332 -6.41 28.72 19.59
C LEU A 332 -7.64 27.79 19.42
N SER A 333 -8.83 28.38 19.28
CA SER A 333 -10.07 27.65 18.97
C SER A 333 -11.00 28.54 18.15
N GLU A 334 -11.43 28.04 17.00
CA GLU A 334 -12.24 28.74 16.03
C GLU A 334 -13.67 28.21 16.01
N PRO A 335 -14.69 29.06 15.79
CA PRO A 335 -16.08 28.63 15.75
C PRO A 335 -16.47 27.92 14.43
N SER A 336 -15.64 27.96 13.39
CA SER A 336 -15.82 27.22 12.12
C SER A 336 -14.54 26.55 11.62
N PHE A 337 -14.69 25.73 10.58
CA PHE A 337 -13.56 25.07 9.92
C PHE A 337 -12.78 25.99 8.96
N ASN A 338 -13.39 27.08 8.48
CA ASN A 338 -12.72 28.01 7.56
C ASN A 338 -11.71 28.89 8.32
N GLU A 339 -12.15 29.50 9.42
CA GLU A 339 -11.28 30.22 10.36
C GLU A 339 -10.13 29.31 10.85
N LEU A 340 -10.41 28.01 11.07
CA LEU A 340 -9.37 27.02 11.39
C LEU A 340 -8.34 26.88 10.27
N GLN A 341 -8.74 26.85 8.99
CA GLN A 341 -7.79 26.76 7.87
C GLN A 341 -6.98 28.04 7.66
N GLU A 342 -7.55 29.21 7.91
CA GLU A 342 -6.82 30.49 7.91
C GLU A 342 -5.75 30.51 9.02
N SER A 343 -6.14 30.16 10.25
CA SER A 343 -5.22 30.01 11.38
C SER A 343 -4.16 28.91 11.14
N ILE A 344 -4.53 27.77 10.55
CA ILE A 344 -3.57 26.75 10.09
C ILE A 344 -2.62 27.34 9.05
N GLY A 345 -3.07 28.21 8.14
CA GLY A 345 -2.25 28.90 7.15
C GLY A 345 -1.19 29.80 7.78
N VAL A 346 -1.56 30.56 8.82
CA VAL A 346 -0.61 31.37 9.61
C VAL A 346 0.43 30.47 10.27
N TYR A 347 0.00 29.43 10.99
CA TYR A 347 0.90 28.59 11.78
C TYR A 347 1.65 27.49 11.00
N LYS A 348 1.27 27.20 9.73
CA LYS A 348 2.05 26.32 8.83
C LYS A 348 3.44 26.89 8.51
N ASN A 349 3.61 28.22 8.60
CA ASN A 349 4.88 28.90 8.37
C ASN A 349 5.83 28.86 9.58
N TYR A 350 5.43 28.22 10.68
CA TYR A 350 6.21 28.03 11.89
C TYR A 350 6.77 26.58 11.88
N PRO A 351 8.03 26.36 11.46
CA PRO A 351 8.49 25.05 10.99
C PRO A 351 8.61 23.98 12.09
N GLU A 352 8.65 24.37 13.36
CA GLU A 352 8.61 23.44 14.52
C GLU A 352 7.18 23.05 14.96
N LEU A 353 6.13 23.64 14.38
CA LEU A 353 4.75 23.35 14.76
C LEU A 353 4.18 22.17 13.96
N THR A 354 4.26 20.97 14.55
CA THR A 354 3.50 19.81 14.07
C THR A 354 2.00 19.97 14.40
N LEU A 355 1.33 20.83 13.63
CA LEU A 355 -0.07 21.18 13.78
C LEU A 355 -1.02 19.98 13.72
N LYS A 356 -2.07 20.05 14.53
CA LYS A 356 -3.09 19.03 14.72
C LYS A 356 -4.47 19.68 14.95
N VAL A 357 -5.54 18.98 14.61
CA VAL A 357 -6.91 19.51 14.67
C VAL A 357 -7.74 18.73 15.69
N GLU A 358 -8.71 19.39 16.33
CA GLU A 358 -9.78 18.72 17.10
C GLU A 358 -11.12 19.44 16.96
N LYS A 359 -12.23 18.69 16.81
CA LYS A 359 -13.60 19.24 16.94
C LYS A 359 -14.21 18.93 18.30
N VAL A 360 -14.90 19.88 18.92
CA VAL A 360 -15.70 19.66 20.14
C VAL A 360 -17.03 20.41 20.10
N ASN A 361 -17.94 20.05 21.00
CA ASN A 361 -19.06 20.90 21.38
C ASN A 361 -18.79 21.58 22.73
N ILE A 362 -19.17 22.86 22.86
CA ILE A 362 -19.11 23.63 24.10
C ILE A 362 -20.45 24.38 24.23
N LYS A 363 -21.22 24.04 25.26
CA LYS A 363 -22.55 24.65 25.56
C LYS A 363 -23.53 24.64 24.37
N GLY A 364 -23.54 23.57 23.57
CA GLY A 364 -24.41 23.41 22.41
C GLY A 364 -23.77 23.83 21.08
N LYS A 365 -22.75 24.70 21.07
CA LYS A 365 -22.07 25.15 19.85
C LYS A 365 -20.83 24.31 19.55
N GLU A 366 -20.59 24.00 18.28
CA GLU A 366 -19.36 23.33 17.83
C GLU A 366 -18.17 24.30 17.70
N TRP A 367 -16.96 23.80 17.94
CA TRP A 367 -15.70 24.54 17.84
C TRP A 367 -14.59 23.62 17.31
N TYR A 368 -13.67 24.20 16.54
CA TYR A 368 -12.47 23.53 16.04
C TYR A 368 -11.25 24.09 16.75
N ARG A 369 -10.33 23.23 17.20
CA ARG A 369 -9.17 23.59 18.01
C ARG A 369 -7.91 23.35 17.21
N LEU A 370 -7.08 24.39 17.09
CA LEU A 370 -5.75 24.24 16.54
C LEU A 370 -4.79 23.85 17.67
N LEU A 371 -4.25 22.65 17.54
CA LEU A 371 -3.34 22.02 18.48
C LEU A 371 -1.94 21.93 17.86
N THR A 372 -0.92 21.84 18.69
CA THR A 372 0.45 21.48 18.29
C THR A 372 1.12 20.65 19.38
N GLY A 373 2.25 20.03 19.04
CA GLY A 373 2.89 19.04 19.88
C GLY A 373 2.05 17.77 19.99
N GLY A 374 1.92 17.23 21.20
CA GLY A 374 1.25 15.96 21.48
C GLY A 374 2.11 15.11 22.39
N TYR A 375 1.98 15.35 23.68
CA TYR A 375 2.89 14.90 24.72
C TYR A 375 2.15 14.04 25.74
N ASN A 376 2.85 13.06 26.31
CA ASN A 376 2.31 12.18 27.36
C ASN A 376 2.71 12.63 28.78
N ASP A 377 3.65 13.57 28.90
CA ASP A 377 3.95 14.31 30.12
C ASP A 377 3.57 15.79 29.98
N ARG A 378 3.08 16.37 31.08
CA ARG A 378 2.66 17.76 31.13
C ARG A 378 3.82 18.72 31.38
N SER A 379 4.80 18.36 32.21
CA SER A 379 5.95 19.25 32.48
C SER A 379 6.78 19.51 31.23
N TYR A 380 6.95 18.48 30.39
CA TYR A 380 7.57 18.60 29.07
C TYR A 380 6.71 19.45 28.11
N ALA A 381 5.40 19.26 28.08
CA ALA A 381 4.49 20.09 27.28
C ALA A 381 4.59 21.58 27.68
N ASP A 382 4.54 21.88 28.97
CA ASP A 382 4.69 23.23 29.51
C ASP A 382 6.08 23.82 29.17
N LYS A 383 7.16 23.03 29.23
CA LYS A 383 8.51 23.47 28.80
C LYS A 383 8.58 23.80 27.30
N GLN A 384 7.98 22.97 26.44
CA GLN A 384 7.92 23.23 25.00
C GLN A 384 7.09 24.48 24.69
N LEU A 385 5.97 24.67 25.40
CA LEU A 385 5.16 25.88 25.33
C LEU A 385 5.94 27.15 25.74
N GLN A 386 6.68 27.12 26.85
CA GLN A 386 7.50 28.28 27.25
C GLN A 386 8.64 28.57 26.26
N SER A 387 9.25 27.54 25.68
CA SER A 387 10.23 27.68 24.59
C SER A 387 9.61 28.35 23.36
N LEU A 388 8.42 27.89 22.95
CA LEU A 388 7.68 28.46 21.82
C LEU A 388 7.28 29.92 22.06
N LYS A 389 6.80 30.26 23.27
CA LYS A 389 6.49 31.65 23.66
C LYS A 389 7.72 32.54 23.62
N LYS A 390 8.89 32.06 24.08
CA LYS A 390 10.16 32.80 23.98
C LYS A 390 10.62 32.99 22.54
N LYS A 391 10.35 32.02 21.64
CA LYS A 391 10.73 32.08 20.23
C LYS A 391 9.84 33.05 19.42
N TYR A 392 8.56 33.16 19.76
CA TYR A 392 7.58 33.99 19.04
C TYR A 392 6.92 35.05 19.95
N PRO A 393 7.69 35.99 20.52
CA PRO A 393 7.20 36.94 21.53
C PRO A 393 6.12 37.91 21.01
N GLN A 394 6.03 38.10 19.69
CA GLN A 394 5.06 39.00 19.06
C GLN A 394 3.75 38.30 18.62
N ASP A 395 3.71 36.96 18.58
CA ASP A 395 2.51 36.23 18.19
C ASP A 395 1.55 36.09 19.38
N LYS A 396 0.39 36.74 19.29
CA LYS A 396 -0.56 36.85 20.40
C LYS A 396 -1.26 35.52 20.75
N HIS A 397 -1.45 34.61 19.79
CA HIS A 397 -2.08 33.31 20.06
C HIS A 397 -1.08 32.34 20.68
N ILE A 398 0.17 32.34 20.23
CA ILE A 398 1.26 31.61 20.89
C ILE A 398 1.48 32.15 22.31
N GLN A 399 1.51 33.48 22.53
CA GLN A 399 1.55 34.03 23.89
C GLN A 399 0.32 33.64 24.73
N GLY A 400 -0.87 33.52 24.12
CA GLY A 400 -2.10 33.03 24.76
C GLY A 400 -2.19 31.50 24.95
N ALA A 401 -1.36 30.72 24.25
CA ALA A 401 -1.49 29.26 24.17
C ALA A 401 -1.30 28.55 25.51
N PHE A 402 -1.95 27.40 25.68
CA PHE A 402 -1.98 26.63 26.93
C PHE A 402 -2.10 25.11 26.69
N ILE A 403 -1.79 24.30 27.72
CA ILE A 403 -1.78 22.83 27.63
C ILE A 403 -3.16 22.19 27.92
N LYS A 404 -3.57 21.19 27.11
CA LYS A 404 -4.97 20.75 26.93
C LYS A 404 -5.13 19.27 26.44
N SER A 405 -6.26 18.56 26.68
CA SER A 405 -6.49 17.09 26.47
C SER A 405 -7.74 16.70 25.57
N SER A 406 -7.89 15.50 24.94
CA SER A 406 -8.63 15.26 23.62
C SER A 406 -9.35 13.86 23.28
N GLN A 407 -10.25 13.69 22.22
CA GLN A 407 -11.25 12.53 21.92
C GLN A 407 -11.76 11.89 20.48
N LEU A 408 -12.56 12.44 19.47
CA LEU A 408 -13.17 11.83 18.15
C LEU A 408 -13.16 12.49 16.60
N PRO A 409 -13.25 11.74 15.40
CA PRO A 409 -13.10 11.82 13.80
C PRO A 409 -12.54 12.91 12.60
N THR A 410 -12.36 13.64 11.36
CA THR A 410 -13.05 13.90 9.92
C THR A 410 -12.30 13.66 8.50
N ASN A 411 -12.95 13.94 7.30
CA ASN A 411 -12.77 13.62 5.82
C ASN A 411 -12.54 14.78 4.70
N ASP A 412 -12.82 14.54 3.37
CA ASP A 412 -12.40 15.26 2.07
C ASP A 412 -13.55 15.72 1.06
N ASN A 413 -13.27 16.46 -0.07
CA ASN A 413 -14.18 17.48 -0.68
C ASN A 413 -14.57 17.58 -2.22
N ILE A 414 -13.95 16.94 -3.25
CA ILE A 414 -14.33 17.17 -4.70
C ILE A 414 -15.68 16.50 -5.13
N GLU A 415 -16.41 17.01 -6.15
CA GLU A 415 -17.69 16.44 -6.66
C GLU A 415 -17.55 15.20 -7.57
N LEU A 416 -18.63 14.41 -7.72
CA LEU A 416 -18.59 13.07 -8.35
C LEU A 416 -19.04 13.04 -9.82
N ASN A 417 -18.22 12.39 -10.65
CA ASN A 417 -18.36 12.19 -12.10
C ASN A 417 -18.08 13.44 -12.96
N GLU A 418 -17.74 14.58 -12.35
CA GLU A 418 -17.26 15.77 -13.04
C GLU A 418 -15.82 15.64 -13.54
N ILE A 419 -15.51 16.34 -14.64
CA ILE A 419 -14.19 16.37 -15.29
C ILE A 419 -13.55 17.74 -15.08
N TYR A 420 -12.32 17.74 -14.57
CA TYR A 420 -11.52 18.92 -14.30
C TYR A 420 -10.23 18.89 -15.12
N ASN A 421 -9.59 20.05 -15.33
CA ASN A 421 -8.21 20.11 -15.82
C ASN A 421 -7.19 19.78 -14.69
N THR A 422 -5.90 19.86 -14.97
CA THR A 422 -4.80 19.65 -13.98
C THR A 422 -4.71 20.69 -12.86
N ASP A 423 -5.52 21.75 -12.94
CA ASP A 423 -5.57 22.86 -11.99
C ASP A 423 -6.92 22.86 -11.22
N LEU A 424 -7.66 21.75 -11.33
CA LEU A 424 -8.95 21.49 -10.68
C LEU A 424 -10.09 22.44 -11.11
N ILE A 425 -9.95 23.07 -12.28
CA ILE A 425 -11.01 23.86 -12.90
C ILE A 425 -11.95 22.90 -13.65
N LEU A 426 -13.25 22.97 -13.36
CA LEU A 426 -14.31 22.20 -14.03
C LEU A 426 -14.32 22.48 -15.54
N GLN A 427 -14.55 21.46 -16.37
CA GLN A 427 -14.56 21.55 -17.83
C GLN A 427 -15.80 20.88 -18.40
N ASP A 428 -16.55 21.61 -19.24
CA ASP A 428 -17.57 21.02 -20.10
C ASP A 428 -16.90 20.07 -21.11
N PHE A 429 -17.12 18.77 -20.93
CA PHE A 429 -16.39 17.72 -21.64
C PHE A 429 -17.39 16.70 -22.19
N SER A 430 -17.47 16.60 -23.52
CA SER A 430 -18.40 15.72 -24.23
C SER A 430 -17.72 14.97 -25.37
N GLY A 431 -18.30 13.84 -25.79
CA GLY A 431 -17.76 13.02 -26.86
C GLY A 431 -16.80 11.96 -26.30
N TYR A 432 -15.54 11.97 -26.74
CA TYR A 432 -14.59 10.88 -26.48
C TYR A 432 -13.26 11.37 -25.90
N GLY A 433 -12.70 10.62 -24.97
CA GLY A 433 -11.36 10.86 -24.41
C GLY A 433 -10.66 9.54 -24.07
N ILE A 434 -9.34 9.58 -23.95
CA ILE A 434 -8.53 8.35 -23.78
C ILE A 434 -8.14 8.18 -22.31
N GLN A 435 -8.80 7.28 -21.59
CA GLN A 435 -8.41 6.99 -20.20
C GLN A 435 -7.11 6.18 -20.19
N ILE A 436 -6.12 6.67 -19.44
CA ILE A 436 -4.79 6.07 -19.31
C ILE A 436 -4.48 5.54 -17.91
N PHE A 437 -5.05 6.17 -16.87
CA PHE A 437 -4.70 5.90 -15.47
C PHE A 437 -5.89 6.18 -14.54
N SER A 438 -5.88 5.61 -13.33
CA SER A 438 -6.93 5.76 -12.32
C SER A 438 -6.39 5.40 -10.93
N ASP A 439 -6.59 6.27 -9.93
CA ASP A 439 -6.13 6.01 -8.56
C ASP A 439 -7.04 6.62 -7.49
N THR A 440 -6.94 6.16 -6.24
CA THR A 440 -7.65 6.73 -5.08
C THR A 440 -7.02 8.05 -4.61
N SER A 441 -5.73 8.30 -4.84
CA SER A 441 -5.06 9.57 -4.51
C SER A 441 -5.18 10.60 -5.63
N LEU A 442 -5.87 11.70 -5.33
CA LEU A 442 -5.94 12.88 -6.20
C LEU A 442 -4.54 13.42 -6.54
N VAL A 443 -3.67 13.51 -5.53
CA VAL A 443 -2.31 14.07 -5.66
C VAL A 443 -1.46 13.22 -6.61
N TYR A 444 -1.59 11.89 -6.54
CA TYR A 444 -0.89 10.99 -7.45
C TYR A 444 -1.43 11.10 -8.89
N SER A 445 -2.76 11.13 -9.08
CA SER A 445 -3.35 11.31 -10.42
C SER A 445 -3.01 12.67 -11.05
N LEU A 446 -2.97 13.75 -10.27
CA LEU A 446 -2.48 15.07 -10.74
C LEU A 446 -0.99 15.03 -11.12
N THR A 447 -0.16 14.34 -10.33
CA THR A 447 1.27 14.14 -10.63
C THR A 447 1.45 13.37 -11.95
N LYS A 448 0.68 12.29 -12.16
CA LYS A 448 0.68 11.53 -13.43
C LYS A 448 0.25 12.40 -14.60
N ALA A 449 -0.85 13.15 -14.45
CA ALA A 449 -1.37 14.02 -15.50
C ALA A 449 -0.30 15.01 -16.01
N ARG A 450 0.41 15.70 -15.11
CA ARG A 450 1.51 16.62 -15.48
C ARG A 450 2.62 15.92 -16.26
N VAL A 451 3.07 14.74 -15.84
CA VAL A 451 4.10 13.96 -16.56
C VAL A 451 3.72 13.61 -18.01
N TYR A 452 2.43 13.46 -18.33
CA TYR A 452 1.98 13.26 -19.71
C TYR A 452 1.88 14.57 -20.52
N ASN A 453 1.47 15.67 -19.87
CA ASN A 453 1.47 17.02 -20.44
C ASN A 453 2.89 17.48 -20.82
N ASP A 454 3.84 17.32 -19.90
CA ASP A 454 5.23 17.79 -20.06
C ASP A 454 5.96 17.03 -21.18
N LYS A 455 5.60 15.76 -21.41
CA LYS A 455 6.04 14.93 -22.53
C LYS A 455 5.31 15.22 -23.85
N GLN A 456 4.36 16.16 -23.86
CA GLN A 456 3.50 16.51 -25.00
C GLN A 456 2.67 15.31 -25.51
N LEU A 457 2.37 14.34 -24.65
CA LEU A 457 1.62 13.12 -24.97
C LEU A 457 0.10 13.32 -24.89
N GLY A 458 -0.39 14.55 -25.14
CA GLY A 458 -1.79 14.94 -25.08
C GLY A 458 -2.17 15.73 -23.83
N THR A 459 -3.24 16.52 -23.92
CA THR A 459 -3.78 17.36 -22.86
C THR A 459 -4.49 16.50 -21.81
N PRO A 460 -4.09 16.53 -20.53
CA PRO A 460 -4.67 15.68 -19.50
C PRO A 460 -5.83 16.34 -18.74
N TYR A 461 -6.78 15.50 -18.33
CA TYR A 461 -7.94 15.86 -17.51
C TYR A 461 -8.13 14.83 -16.39
N ILE A 462 -8.67 15.26 -15.25
CA ILE A 462 -8.99 14.43 -14.08
C ILE A 462 -10.51 14.28 -13.95
N GLN A 463 -11.02 13.06 -13.89
CA GLN A 463 -12.41 12.82 -13.46
C GLN A 463 -12.45 12.13 -12.11
N LYS A 464 -13.11 12.74 -11.11
CA LYS A 464 -13.47 12.01 -9.88
C LYS A 464 -14.64 11.09 -10.19
N SER A 465 -14.61 9.86 -9.69
CA SER A 465 -15.64 8.85 -9.98
C SER A 465 -15.80 7.93 -8.78
N HIS A 466 -16.99 7.33 -8.62
CA HIS A 466 -17.25 6.39 -7.53
C HIS A 466 -17.52 4.98 -8.09
N VAL A 467 -16.82 3.97 -7.56
CA VAL A 467 -16.92 2.57 -8.00
C VAL A 467 -16.83 1.65 -6.78
N LYS A 468 -17.84 0.79 -6.60
CA LYS A 468 -17.88 -0.26 -5.55
C LYS A 468 -17.56 0.25 -4.12
N GLY A 469 -17.99 1.46 -3.76
CA GLY A 469 -17.73 2.06 -2.46
C GLY A 469 -16.45 2.90 -2.36
N LYS A 470 -15.60 2.93 -3.40
CA LYS A 470 -14.37 3.72 -3.44
C LYS A 470 -14.43 4.88 -4.43
N THR A 471 -13.69 5.92 -4.12
CA THR A 471 -13.48 7.10 -4.98
C THR A 471 -12.20 6.93 -5.78
N TYR A 472 -12.27 7.17 -7.10
CA TYR A 472 -11.15 7.11 -8.02
C TYR A 472 -11.06 8.36 -8.89
N TYR A 473 -9.86 8.94 -8.97
CA TYR A 473 -9.47 10.06 -9.81
C TYR A 473 -8.79 9.52 -11.08
N ARG A 474 -9.48 9.61 -12.22
CA ARG A 474 -9.07 9.04 -13.52
C ARG A 474 -8.37 10.08 -14.38
N VAL A 475 -7.21 9.72 -14.94
CA VAL A 475 -6.50 10.58 -15.91
C VAL A 475 -6.92 10.22 -17.32
N ILE A 476 -7.33 11.24 -18.07
CA ILE A 476 -7.90 11.16 -19.42
C ILE A 476 -7.07 12.06 -20.33
N LEU A 477 -6.60 11.56 -21.47
CA LEU A 477 -5.87 12.34 -22.47
C LEU A 477 -6.78 12.72 -23.64
N ASN A 478 -6.72 14.01 -23.99
CA ASN A 478 -7.42 14.68 -25.10
C ASN A 478 -8.96 14.54 -25.07
N HIS A 479 -9.62 15.41 -25.83
CA HIS A 479 -11.05 15.28 -26.16
C HIS A 479 -11.21 15.19 -27.69
N TYR A 480 -12.22 14.46 -28.14
CA TYR A 480 -12.55 14.25 -29.54
C TYR A 480 -14.06 14.24 -29.74
N ALA A 481 -14.55 14.99 -30.73
CA ALA A 481 -15.97 14.98 -31.09
C ALA A 481 -16.40 13.65 -31.74
N THR A 482 -15.49 12.95 -32.42
CA THR A 482 -15.77 11.69 -33.13
C THR A 482 -15.16 10.49 -32.40
N LYS A 483 -15.72 9.30 -32.66
CA LYS A 483 -15.16 8.04 -32.15
C LYS A 483 -13.91 7.64 -32.94
N GLU A 484 -13.93 7.90 -34.24
CA GLU A 484 -12.88 7.57 -35.20
C GLU A 484 -11.56 8.24 -34.82
N ASP A 485 -11.58 9.54 -34.49
CA ASP A 485 -10.34 10.30 -34.20
C ASP A 485 -9.74 9.93 -32.84
N ALA A 486 -10.58 9.65 -31.84
CA ALA A 486 -10.14 9.08 -30.58
C ALA A 486 -9.49 7.69 -30.77
N VAL A 487 -10.08 6.83 -31.62
CA VAL A 487 -9.51 5.49 -31.92
C VAL A 487 -8.20 5.61 -32.70
N LYS A 488 -8.08 6.50 -33.68
CA LYS A 488 -6.82 6.78 -34.40
C LYS A 488 -5.72 7.18 -33.41
N TYR A 489 -6.01 8.14 -32.53
CA TYR A 489 -5.02 8.62 -31.55
C TYR A 489 -4.64 7.53 -30.54
N GLN A 490 -5.61 6.75 -30.07
CA GLN A 490 -5.33 5.60 -29.20
C GLN A 490 -4.41 4.57 -29.85
N GLN A 491 -4.65 4.23 -31.13
CA GLN A 491 -3.79 3.31 -31.88
C GLN A 491 -2.38 3.90 -32.08
N TYR A 492 -2.29 5.20 -32.35
CA TYR A 492 -1.02 5.92 -32.44
C TYR A 492 -0.22 5.83 -31.12
N ILE A 493 -0.77 6.27 -29.98
CA ILE A 493 -0.02 6.25 -28.71
C ILE A 493 0.36 4.82 -28.28
N LYS A 494 -0.51 3.82 -28.52
CA LYS A 494 -0.21 2.41 -28.19
C LYS A 494 0.95 1.83 -29.00
N SER A 495 1.15 2.29 -30.23
CA SER A 495 2.20 1.82 -31.14
C SER A 495 3.50 2.63 -31.05
N HIS A 496 3.42 3.90 -30.65
CA HIS A 496 4.56 4.83 -30.60
C HIS A 496 5.09 5.06 -29.17
N THR A 497 4.92 4.09 -28.27
CA THR A 497 5.34 4.23 -26.87
C THR A 497 5.89 2.93 -26.28
N GLU A 498 6.69 3.09 -25.23
CA GLU A 498 7.03 2.03 -24.27
C GLU A 498 6.12 2.07 -23.03
N ASP A 499 5.48 3.21 -22.74
CA ASP A 499 4.67 3.43 -21.55
C ASP A 499 3.44 2.51 -21.52
N ILE A 500 3.37 1.68 -20.49
CA ILE A 500 2.37 0.64 -20.32
C ILE A 500 1.00 1.16 -19.85
N ASN A 501 0.90 2.37 -19.30
CA ASN A 501 -0.38 3.07 -19.12
C ASN A 501 -0.97 3.41 -20.49
N LEU A 502 -0.12 3.93 -21.39
CA LEU A 502 -0.52 4.32 -22.75
C LEU A 502 -0.80 3.09 -23.64
N LYS A 503 -0.06 1.98 -23.46
CA LYS A 503 -0.41 0.67 -24.06
C LYS A 503 -1.73 0.12 -23.51
N GLY A 504 -1.98 0.29 -22.21
CA GLY A 504 -3.23 -0.10 -21.53
C GLY A 504 -4.43 0.79 -21.83
N ALA A 505 -4.20 1.98 -22.40
CA ALA A 505 -5.20 3.02 -22.56
C ALA A 505 -6.48 2.53 -23.25
N PHE A 506 -7.64 3.01 -22.81
CA PHE A 506 -8.92 2.61 -23.40
C PHE A 506 -9.83 3.80 -23.72
N LEU A 507 -10.71 3.58 -24.69
CA LEU A 507 -11.61 4.61 -25.19
C LEU A 507 -12.69 4.85 -24.15
N ARG A 508 -13.00 6.12 -23.90
CA ARG A 508 -14.05 6.51 -22.98
C ARG A 508 -14.94 7.57 -23.59
N THR A 509 -16.22 7.55 -23.19
CA THR A 509 -17.27 8.41 -23.72
C THR A 509 -17.90 9.19 -22.57
N TYR A 510 -18.31 10.43 -22.87
CA TYR A 510 -18.89 11.40 -21.96
C TYR A 510 -20.08 12.08 -22.64
#